data_AF-A0A920LJT9-F1
#
_entry.id   AF-A0A920LJT9-F1
#
_cell.length_a   1.000
_cell.length_b   1.000
_cell.length_c   1.000
_cell.angle_alpha   90.00
_cell.angle_beta   90.00
_cell.angle_gamma   90.00
#
_symmetry.space_group_name_H-M   'P 1'
#
loop_
_entity.id
_entity.type
_entity.pdbx_description
1 polymer ?
#
loop_
_entity_poly.entity_id
_entity_poly.type
_entity_poly.pdbx_seq_one_letter_code
_entity_poly.pdbx_strand_id
1 'polypeptide(L)'
;MIKYGISILSIIPLRIDSNDKSEMTSQILFGEHFKVLKENKKWSFIQLEHDKYQGWICNKQVTYINKNEYDNLSNNNKFFTNNITSKIKDLNSQTIVLGSTLPSYSNKKIKVNNKIFNFNAPIYQSRNIKKDLIKLAYKFLNTPYLWGGRTIFGIDCSGFTQLVYRLNGINIPRDAYQQAEVGSKIKDIKDSNSCDLAFFGNQKLLMLE
;
A
#
# COMPACT_ATOMS: atom_id res chain seq x y z
N MET A 1 -18.59 -16.84 -7.31
CA MET A 1 -17.40 -16.67 -8.18
C MET A 1 -16.60 -15.50 -7.62
N ILE A 2 -15.28 -15.68 -7.40
CA ILE A 2 -14.40 -14.61 -6.87
C ILE A 2 -14.24 -13.54 -7.95
N LYS A 3 -14.42 -12.26 -7.59
CA LYS A 3 -14.15 -11.12 -8.47
C LYS A 3 -12.82 -10.46 -8.09
N TYR A 4 -12.26 -9.69 -9.01
CA TYR A 4 -10.97 -9.01 -8.84
C TYR A 4 -11.13 -7.52 -9.13
N GLY A 5 -10.44 -6.69 -8.37
CA GLY A 5 -10.51 -5.24 -8.49
C GLY A 5 -9.15 -4.57 -8.34
N ILE A 6 -9.11 -3.32 -8.75
CA ILE A 6 -7.97 -2.42 -8.63
C ILE A 6 -8.44 -1.00 -8.26
N SER A 7 -7.62 -0.28 -7.50
CA SER A 7 -7.84 1.14 -7.25
C SER A 7 -7.30 1.98 -8.42
N ILE A 8 -8.17 2.77 -9.04
CA ILE A 8 -7.77 3.87 -9.95
C ILE A 8 -7.92 5.25 -9.27
N LEU A 9 -8.38 5.28 -8.02
CA LEU A 9 -8.43 6.49 -7.22
C LEU A 9 -7.10 6.67 -6.50
N SER A 10 -6.79 7.90 -6.06
CA SER A 10 -5.53 8.19 -5.37
C SER A 10 -5.42 7.39 -4.07
N ILE A 11 -6.49 7.45 -3.27
CA ILE A 11 -6.60 6.84 -1.93
C ILE A 11 -8.06 6.42 -1.76
N ILE A 12 -8.30 5.20 -1.28
CA ILE A 12 -9.62 4.70 -0.89
C ILE A 12 -9.56 4.29 0.59
N PRO A 13 -10.45 4.76 1.48
CA PRO A 13 -10.50 4.27 2.85
C PRO A 13 -11.00 2.82 2.88
N LEU A 14 -10.25 1.95 3.56
CA LEU A 14 -10.66 0.60 3.88
C LEU A 14 -11.23 0.59 5.30
N ARG A 15 -12.47 0.09 5.45
CA ARG A 15 -13.22 0.18 6.70
C ARG A 15 -13.44 -1.19 7.34
N ILE A 16 -13.62 -1.21 8.66
CA ILE A 16 -13.92 -2.46 9.38
C ILE A 16 -15.32 -3.02 9.08
N ASP A 17 -16.29 -2.13 8.82
CA ASP A 17 -17.67 -2.48 8.48
C ASP A 17 -18.16 -1.79 7.20
N SER A 18 -19.23 -2.34 6.62
CA SER A 18 -19.90 -1.84 5.40
C SER A 18 -20.76 -0.60 5.64
N ASN A 19 -20.17 0.46 6.18
CA ASN A 19 -20.87 1.71 6.53
C ASN A 19 -19.92 2.93 6.42
N ASP A 20 -20.44 4.07 5.94
CA ASP A 20 -19.63 5.28 5.72
C ASP A 20 -19.04 5.86 7.01
N LYS A 21 -19.71 5.64 8.15
CA LYS A 21 -19.25 6.07 9.48
C LYS A 21 -18.38 5.03 10.20
N SER A 22 -18.19 3.85 9.61
CA SER A 22 -17.32 2.81 10.20
C SER A 22 -15.89 3.31 10.30
N GLU A 23 -15.16 2.86 11.30
CA GLU A 23 -13.73 3.11 11.43
C GLU A 23 -12.97 2.75 10.15
N MET A 24 -12.02 3.61 9.77
CA MET A 24 -11.04 3.32 8.73
C MET A 24 -9.86 2.59 9.37
N THR A 25 -9.58 1.38 8.93
CA THR A 25 -8.49 0.53 9.44
C THR A 25 -7.25 0.58 8.55
N SER A 26 -7.43 0.93 7.28
CA SER A 26 -6.35 1.04 6.31
C SER A 26 -6.76 1.94 5.14
N GLN A 27 -5.87 2.10 4.18
CA GLN A 27 -6.11 2.82 2.93
C GLN A 27 -5.64 1.97 1.75
N ILE A 28 -6.31 2.07 0.61
CA ILE A 28 -5.88 1.47 -0.66
C ILE A 28 -5.32 2.59 -1.54
N LEU A 29 -4.09 2.44 -2.00
CA LEU A 29 -3.43 3.43 -2.88
C LEU A 29 -3.72 3.15 -4.36
N PHE A 30 -3.53 4.17 -5.20
CA PHE A 30 -3.62 4.00 -6.65
C PHE A 30 -2.79 2.80 -7.14
N GLY A 31 -3.39 2.00 -8.01
CA GLY A 31 -2.81 0.84 -8.63
C GLY A 31 -2.78 -0.42 -7.76
N GLU A 32 -3.18 -0.35 -6.50
CA GLU A 32 -3.28 -1.54 -5.66
C GLU A 32 -4.49 -2.38 -6.08
N HIS A 33 -4.27 -3.69 -6.18
CA HIS A 33 -5.27 -4.66 -6.59
C HIS A 33 -5.63 -5.64 -5.47
N PHE A 34 -6.83 -6.20 -5.57
CA PHE A 34 -7.46 -6.97 -4.51
C PHE A 34 -8.45 -8.00 -5.06
N LYS A 35 -8.75 -9.01 -4.23
CA LYS A 35 -9.86 -9.94 -4.43
C LYS A 35 -11.10 -9.38 -3.76
N VAL A 36 -12.27 -9.54 -4.37
CA VAL A 36 -13.57 -9.27 -3.73
C VAL A 36 -14.10 -10.58 -3.17
N LEU A 37 -14.17 -10.67 -1.85
CA LEU A 37 -14.56 -11.87 -1.12
C LEU A 37 -16.08 -11.94 -0.88
N LYS A 38 -16.69 -10.79 -0.57
CA LYS A 38 -18.13 -10.64 -0.39
C LYS A 38 -18.57 -9.29 -0.93
N GLU A 39 -19.77 -9.22 -1.48
CA GLU A 39 -20.32 -7.99 -2.02
C GLU A 39 -21.79 -7.88 -1.63
N ASN A 40 -22.20 -6.69 -1.21
CA ASN A 40 -23.60 -6.33 -1.01
C ASN A 40 -23.98 -5.15 -1.94
N LYS A 41 -25.19 -4.61 -1.81
CA LYS A 41 -25.70 -3.56 -2.71
C LYS A 41 -24.79 -2.32 -2.80
N LYS A 42 -24.07 -1.96 -1.72
CA LYS A 42 -23.29 -0.72 -1.64
C LYS A 42 -21.80 -0.94 -1.35
N TRP A 43 -21.42 -2.09 -0.80
CA TRP A 43 -20.09 -2.35 -0.27
C TRP A 43 -19.52 -3.69 -0.70
N SER A 44 -18.20 -3.72 -0.85
CA SER A 44 -17.41 -4.90 -1.16
C SER A 44 -16.43 -5.15 -0.02
N PHE A 45 -16.47 -6.35 0.54
CA PHE A 45 -15.44 -6.87 1.43
C PHE A 45 -14.33 -7.45 0.58
N ILE A 46 -13.13 -6.87 0.69
CA ILE A 46 -12.00 -7.15 -0.17
C ILE A 46 -10.82 -7.69 0.61
N GLN A 47 -9.88 -8.29 -0.10
CA GLN A 47 -8.57 -8.68 0.42
C GLN A 47 -7.49 -8.13 -0.51
N LEU A 48 -6.62 -7.27 0.01
CA LEU A 48 -5.49 -6.70 -0.72
C LEU A 48 -4.48 -7.77 -1.12
N GLU A 49 -3.88 -7.62 -2.30
CA GLU A 49 -2.94 -8.61 -2.80
C GLU A 49 -1.63 -8.63 -2.00
N HIS A 50 -1.09 -7.46 -1.65
CA HIS A 50 0.30 -7.34 -1.18
C HIS A 50 0.51 -7.73 0.28
N ASP A 51 -0.47 -7.49 1.16
CA ASP A 51 -0.39 -7.74 2.61
C ASP A 51 -1.52 -8.66 3.13
N LYS A 52 -2.42 -9.08 2.23
CA LYS A 52 -3.60 -9.91 2.54
C LYS A 52 -4.58 -9.25 3.51
N TYR A 53 -4.46 -7.94 3.75
CA TYR A 53 -5.34 -7.23 4.66
C TYR A 53 -6.75 -7.13 4.09
N GLN A 54 -7.75 -7.18 4.97
CA GLN A 54 -9.16 -7.25 4.60
C GLN A 54 -9.95 -6.07 5.14
N GLY A 55 -11.04 -5.74 4.47
CA GLY A 55 -11.98 -4.71 4.92
C GLY A 55 -12.99 -4.34 3.85
N TRP A 56 -13.83 -3.36 4.15
CA TRP A 56 -14.91 -2.91 3.30
C TRP A 56 -14.55 -1.64 2.55
N ILE A 57 -14.91 -1.61 1.26
CA ILE A 57 -14.87 -0.41 0.40
C ILE A 57 -16.22 -0.19 -0.27
N CYS A 58 -16.53 1.07 -0.58
CA CYS A 58 -17.74 1.41 -1.32
C CYS A 58 -17.63 0.90 -2.76
N ASN A 59 -18.68 0.25 -3.27
CA ASN A 59 -18.70 -0.33 -4.63
C ASN A 59 -18.42 0.72 -5.72
N LYS A 60 -18.75 1.98 -5.47
CA LYS A 60 -18.48 3.11 -6.40
C LYS A 60 -16.99 3.38 -6.61
N GLN A 61 -16.13 2.87 -5.72
CA GLN A 61 -14.69 3.05 -5.76
C GLN A 61 -13.95 1.84 -6.34
N VAL A 62 -14.68 0.77 -6.68
CA VAL A 62 -14.10 -0.45 -7.25
C VAL A 62 -14.00 -0.31 -8.76
N THR A 63 -12.79 -0.48 -9.30
CA THR A 63 -12.61 -0.78 -10.73
C THR A 63 -12.37 -2.27 -10.88
N TYR A 64 -13.32 -2.97 -11.48
CA TYR A 64 -13.19 -4.40 -11.75
C TYR A 64 -12.17 -4.66 -12.86
N ILE A 65 -11.38 -5.71 -12.67
CA ILE A 65 -10.41 -6.25 -13.64
C ILE A 65 -10.66 -7.74 -13.81
N ASN A 66 -10.21 -8.31 -14.93
CA ASN A 66 -10.32 -9.75 -15.12
C ASN A 66 -9.21 -10.50 -14.36
N LYS A 67 -9.36 -11.82 -14.24
CA LYS A 67 -8.39 -12.67 -13.54
C LYS A 67 -6.98 -12.60 -14.16
N ASN A 68 -6.88 -12.56 -15.50
CA ASN A 68 -5.60 -12.50 -16.18
C ASN A 68 -4.86 -11.18 -15.86
N GLU A 69 -5.57 -10.06 -15.81
CA GLU A 69 -5.01 -8.78 -15.37
C GLU A 69 -4.55 -8.82 -13.92
N TYR A 70 -5.36 -9.37 -13.01
CA TYR A 70 -4.99 -9.55 -11.61
C TYR A 70 -3.72 -10.40 -11.46
N ASP A 71 -3.65 -11.54 -12.16
CA ASP A 71 -2.51 -12.45 -12.12
C ASP A 71 -1.25 -11.77 -12.71
N ASN A 72 -1.40 -11.03 -13.81
CA ASN A 72 -0.31 -10.25 -14.40
C ASN A 72 0.22 -9.17 -13.45
N LEU A 73 -0.65 -8.45 -12.72
CA LEU A 73 -0.23 -7.45 -11.75
C LEU A 73 0.47 -8.07 -10.53
N SER A 74 0.09 -9.29 -10.18
CA SER A 74 0.67 -10.02 -9.05
C SER A 74 2.05 -10.57 -9.37
N ASN A 75 2.26 -11.07 -10.60
CA ASN A 75 3.47 -11.80 -10.98
C ASN A 75 4.56 -10.93 -11.63
N ASN A 76 4.23 -9.75 -12.14
CA ASN A 76 5.19 -8.87 -12.81
C ASN A 76 5.90 -7.91 -11.86
N ASN A 77 6.97 -7.30 -12.37
CA ASN A 77 7.69 -6.24 -11.67
C ASN A 77 6.76 -5.09 -11.29
N LYS A 78 6.81 -4.71 -10.02
CA LYS A 78 6.04 -3.60 -9.47
C LYS A 78 6.85 -2.32 -9.62
N PHE A 79 6.21 -1.31 -10.20
CA PHE A 79 6.74 0.05 -10.27
C PHE A 79 5.98 0.93 -9.27
N PHE A 80 6.68 1.85 -8.62
CA PHE A 80 6.09 2.76 -7.62
C PHE A 80 6.44 4.21 -7.90
N THR A 81 5.60 5.13 -7.47
CA THR A 81 5.92 6.56 -7.42
C THR A 81 6.99 6.85 -6.35
N ASN A 82 7.90 7.79 -6.62
CA ASN A 82 8.95 8.23 -5.67
C ASN A 82 8.65 9.60 -5.03
N ASN A 83 7.89 10.45 -5.70
CA ASN A 83 7.59 11.78 -5.19
C ASN A 83 6.45 11.71 -4.17
N ILE A 84 6.45 12.63 -3.20
CA ILE A 84 5.39 12.79 -2.20
C ILE A 84 4.01 12.80 -2.89
N THR A 85 3.91 13.55 -3.97
CA THR A 85 2.80 13.52 -4.91
C THR A 85 3.32 13.48 -6.34
N SER A 86 2.58 12.82 -7.23
CA SER A 86 2.83 12.81 -8.67
C SER A 86 1.51 13.04 -9.42
N LYS A 87 1.59 13.58 -10.64
CA LYS A 87 0.41 13.73 -11.51
C LYS A 87 0.38 12.62 -12.55
N ILE A 88 -0.78 12.00 -12.70
CA ILE A 88 -1.14 11.18 -13.85
C ILE A 88 -2.17 11.92 -14.70
N LYS A 89 -2.17 11.67 -16.01
CA LYS A 89 -3.10 12.32 -16.95
C LYS A 89 -3.74 11.31 -17.88
N ASP A 90 -5.07 11.25 -17.88
CA ASP A 90 -5.86 10.67 -18.96
C ASP A 90 -6.58 11.81 -19.72
N LEU A 91 -7.93 11.83 -19.76
CA LEU A 91 -8.73 12.99 -20.13
C LEU A 91 -8.60 14.12 -19.09
N ASN A 92 -8.40 13.77 -17.82
CA ASN A 92 -8.25 14.67 -16.69
C ASN A 92 -6.89 14.48 -16.03
N SER A 93 -6.47 15.47 -15.23
CA SER A 93 -5.31 15.33 -14.37
C SER A 93 -5.75 14.81 -13.00
N GLN A 94 -5.05 13.78 -12.49
CA GLN A 94 -5.25 13.25 -11.15
C GLN A 94 -3.92 13.23 -10.40
N THR A 95 -3.97 13.51 -9.10
CA THR A 95 -2.81 13.39 -8.20
C THR A 95 -2.79 12.01 -7.55
N ILE A 96 -1.65 11.34 -7.60
CA ILE A 96 -1.37 10.10 -6.87
C ILE A 96 -0.23 10.36 -5.87
N VAL A 97 -0.18 9.56 -4.81
CA VAL A 97 0.74 9.78 -3.69
C VAL A 97 1.95 8.84 -3.74
N LEU A 98 2.99 9.16 -2.98
CA LEU A 98 4.10 8.26 -2.68
C LEU A 98 3.57 6.87 -2.29
N GLY A 99 4.14 5.81 -2.87
CA GLY A 99 3.70 4.45 -2.59
C GLY A 99 2.65 3.89 -3.55
N SER A 100 2.04 4.73 -4.39
CA SER A 100 1.15 4.27 -5.46
C SER A 100 1.89 3.35 -6.41
N THR A 101 1.30 2.20 -6.74
CA THR A 101 1.82 1.29 -7.76
C THR A 101 1.45 1.80 -9.15
N LEU A 102 2.25 1.45 -10.16
CA LEU A 102 2.03 1.84 -11.55
C LEU A 102 1.71 0.58 -12.38
N PRO A 103 0.42 0.18 -12.47
CA PRO A 103 -0.03 -0.99 -13.22
C PRO A 103 0.42 -1.00 -14.67
N SER A 104 1.00 -2.11 -15.11
CA SER A 104 1.45 -2.32 -16.49
C SER A 104 2.27 -1.14 -17.05
N TYR A 105 3.09 -0.53 -16.20
CA TYR A 105 3.85 0.66 -16.56
C TYR A 105 4.89 0.35 -17.64
N SER A 106 4.81 1.09 -18.74
CA SER A 106 5.77 1.02 -19.85
C SER A 106 5.79 2.33 -20.61
N ASN A 107 6.97 2.79 -21.04
CA ASN A 107 7.14 4.01 -21.86
C ASN A 107 6.37 5.23 -21.32
N LYS A 108 6.50 5.51 -20.01
CA LYS A 108 5.83 6.63 -19.32
C LYS A 108 4.29 6.57 -19.35
N LYS A 109 3.72 5.37 -19.55
CA LYS A 109 2.28 5.12 -19.56
C LYS A 109 1.94 4.02 -18.56
N ILE A 110 0.83 4.21 -17.86
CA ILE A 110 0.20 3.25 -16.95
C ILE A 110 -1.04 2.74 -17.67
N LYS A 111 -1.30 1.43 -17.62
CA LYS A 111 -2.49 0.84 -18.25
C LYS A 111 -3.29 0.04 -17.23
N VAL A 112 -4.60 0.32 -17.18
CA VAL A 112 -5.57 -0.43 -16.38
C VAL A 112 -6.82 -0.61 -17.22
N ASN A 113 -7.23 -1.86 -17.52
CA ASN A 113 -8.25 -2.14 -18.52
C ASN A 113 -7.94 -1.38 -19.84
N ASN A 114 -8.89 -0.59 -20.32
CA ASN A 114 -8.78 0.26 -21.51
C ASN A 114 -8.31 1.69 -21.19
N LYS A 115 -8.07 2.03 -19.91
CA LYS A 115 -7.58 3.36 -19.52
C LYS A 115 -6.07 3.42 -19.61
N ILE A 116 -5.57 4.53 -20.17
CA ILE A 116 -4.15 4.83 -20.27
C ILE A 116 -3.90 6.16 -19.57
N PHE A 117 -2.97 6.16 -18.62
CA PHE A 117 -2.53 7.36 -17.94
C PHE A 117 -1.09 7.69 -18.32
N ASN A 118 -0.83 8.91 -18.75
CA ASN A 118 0.52 9.42 -18.92
C ASN A 118 1.13 9.74 -17.55
N PHE A 119 2.37 9.30 -17.33
CA PHE A 119 3.10 9.48 -16.08
C PHE A 119 4.56 9.88 -16.36
N ASN A 120 4.89 11.13 -16.03
CA ASN A 120 6.19 11.74 -16.28
C ASN A 120 6.85 12.15 -14.95
N ALA A 121 7.17 11.19 -14.09
CA ALA A 121 7.88 11.43 -12.84
C ALA A 121 8.82 10.28 -12.50
N PRO A 122 9.76 10.45 -11.54
CA PRO A 122 10.65 9.38 -11.12
C PRO A 122 9.90 8.18 -10.55
N ILE A 123 10.35 6.98 -10.93
CA ILE A 123 9.80 5.69 -10.47
C ILE A 123 10.81 4.91 -9.62
N TYR A 124 10.29 3.99 -8.82
CA TYR A 124 11.03 2.83 -8.30
C TYR A 124 10.60 1.57 -9.03
N GLN A 125 11.52 0.63 -9.17
CA GLN A 125 11.23 -0.74 -9.56
C GLN A 125 11.64 -1.67 -8.41
N SER A 126 10.76 -2.59 -8.02
CA SER A 126 10.94 -3.47 -6.85
C SER A 126 12.26 -4.26 -6.81
N ARG A 127 12.84 -4.62 -7.98
CA ARG A 127 14.04 -5.48 -8.07
C ARG A 127 15.38 -4.75 -7.91
N ASN A 128 15.43 -3.42 -7.98
CA ASN A 128 16.68 -2.64 -8.00
C ASN A 128 16.94 -1.89 -6.68
N ILE A 129 16.47 -2.42 -5.56
CA ILE A 129 16.37 -1.62 -4.33
C ILE A 129 17.44 -2.01 -3.32
N LYS A 130 18.63 -1.45 -3.51
CA LYS A 130 19.50 -1.04 -2.40
C LYS A 130 19.28 0.44 -2.18
N LYS A 131 18.08 0.83 -1.73
CA LYS A 131 17.84 2.23 -1.39
C LYS A 131 17.77 2.38 0.11
N ASP A 132 18.25 3.52 0.52
CA ASP A 132 18.38 3.90 1.89
C ASP A 132 16.96 4.04 2.50
N LEU A 133 16.53 2.99 3.22
CA LEU A 133 15.29 2.94 4.00
C LEU A 133 15.16 4.18 4.87
N ILE A 134 16.28 4.68 5.41
CA ILE A 134 16.33 5.88 6.26
C ILE A 134 15.96 7.12 5.44
N LYS A 135 16.54 7.30 4.24
CA LYS A 135 16.17 8.41 3.34
C LYS A 135 14.69 8.39 2.95
N LEU A 136 14.11 7.19 2.77
CA LEU A 136 12.69 7.05 2.48
C LEU A 136 11.83 7.39 3.71
N ALA A 137 12.21 6.88 4.87
CA ALA A 137 11.57 7.17 6.15
C ALA A 137 11.51 8.68 6.43
N TYR A 138 12.60 9.40 6.17
CA TYR A 138 12.65 10.86 6.34
C TYR A 138 11.65 11.64 5.49
N LYS A 139 11.12 11.05 4.39
CA LYS A 139 10.06 11.71 3.62
C LYS A 139 8.74 11.82 4.37
N PHE A 140 8.53 10.96 5.37
CA PHE A 140 7.34 10.98 6.22
C PHE A 140 7.54 11.82 7.48
N LEU A 141 8.72 12.41 7.69
CA LEU A 141 8.96 13.30 8.82
C LEU A 141 7.92 14.43 8.82
N ASN A 142 7.33 14.69 9.98
CA ASN A 142 6.23 15.66 10.19
C ASN A 142 4.90 15.31 9.51
N THR A 143 4.74 14.10 8.95
CA THR A 143 3.42 13.61 8.54
C THR A 143 2.52 13.51 9.77
N PRO A 144 1.31 14.09 9.76
CA PRO A 144 0.41 13.99 10.90
C PRO A 144 0.04 12.53 11.16
N TYR A 145 -0.10 12.17 12.43
CA TYR A 145 -0.62 10.87 12.80
C TYR A 145 -2.09 10.75 12.38
N LEU A 146 -2.44 9.66 11.69
CA LEU A 146 -3.82 9.34 11.34
C LEU A 146 -4.03 7.83 11.51
N TRP A 147 -4.92 7.46 12.42
CA TRP A 147 -5.33 6.07 12.60
C TRP A 147 -5.88 5.48 11.29
N GLY A 148 -5.36 4.32 10.87
CA GLY A 148 -5.69 3.71 9.58
C GLY A 148 -4.97 4.32 8.38
N GLY A 149 -4.14 5.34 8.58
CA GLY A 149 -3.48 6.10 7.53
C GLY A 149 -2.26 5.41 6.95
N ARG A 150 -2.06 5.54 5.62
CA ARG A 150 -0.93 4.99 4.86
C ARG A 150 -0.32 5.99 3.88
N THR A 151 -0.42 7.30 4.15
CA THR A 151 0.04 8.34 3.20
C THR A 151 0.67 9.54 3.88
N ILE A 152 1.29 10.42 3.11
CA ILE A 152 1.83 11.70 3.59
C ILE A 152 0.74 12.65 4.15
N PHE A 153 -0.54 12.40 3.88
CA PHE A 153 -1.64 13.20 4.42
C PHE A 153 -2.10 12.71 5.78
N GLY A 154 -1.53 11.61 6.28
CA GLY A 154 -1.90 10.95 7.51
C GLY A 154 -1.40 9.52 7.51
N ILE A 155 -0.59 9.17 8.51
CA ILE A 155 0.00 7.85 8.63
C ILE A 155 0.00 7.37 10.09
N ASP A 156 -0.28 6.09 10.32
CA ASP A 156 -0.10 5.49 11.64
C ASP A 156 1.22 4.73 11.75
N CYS A 157 1.50 4.16 12.93
CA CYS A 157 2.78 3.52 13.25
C CYS A 157 3.11 2.38 12.28
N SER A 158 2.18 1.43 12.10
CA SER A 158 2.42 0.26 11.25
C SER A 158 2.21 0.56 9.76
N GLY A 159 1.44 1.58 9.42
CA GLY A 159 1.30 2.09 8.05
C GLY A 159 2.60 2.72 7.55
N PHE A 160 3.32 3.41 8.44
CA PHE A 160 4.64 3.97 8.15
C PHE A 160 5.68 2.88 7.86
N THR A 161 5.86 1.93 8.77
CA THR A 161 6.81 0.82 8.58
C THR A 161 6.45 0.02 7.33
N GLN A 162 5.17 -0.31 7.14
CA GLN A 162 4.70 -1.08 5.99
C GLN A 162 5.04 -0.39 4.67
N LEU A 163 4.81 0.92 4.56
CA LEU A 163 5.04 1.63 3.31
C LEU A 163 6.54 1.78 3.02
N VAL A 164 7.36 2.05 4.04
CA VAL A 164 8.82 2.17 3.94
C VAL A 164 9.45 0.85 3.48
N TYR A 165 9.06 -0.28 4.09
CA TYR A 165 9.52 -1.61 3.71
C TYR A 165 9.04 -2.01 2.31
N ARG A 166 7.77 -1.74 2.00
CA ARG A 166 7.19 -2.11 0.71
C ARG A 166 7.83 -1.38 -0.46
N LEU A 167 8.14 -0.11 -0.28
CA LEU A 167 8.92 0.69 -1.25
C LEU A 167 10.38 0.25 -1.34
N ASN A 168 10.84 -0.65 -0.46
CA ASN A 168 12.11 -1.37 -0.54
C ASN A 168 11.95 -2.85 -0.96
N GLY A 169 10.77 -3.23 -1.45
CA GLY A 169 10.52 -4.56 -2.00
C GLY A 169 10.13 -5.63 -0.96
N ILE A 170 9.98 -5.26 0.31
CA ILE A 170 9.61 -6.16 1.40
C ILE A 170 8.16 -5.90 1.80
N ASN A 171 7.28 -6.88 1.64
CA ASN A 171 5.91 -6.77 2.14
C ASN A 171 5.85 -7.29 3.58
N ILE A 172 5.38 -6.45 4.49
CA ILE A 172 5.10 -6.82 5.87
C ILE A 172 3.59 -6.65 6.17
N PRO A 173 3.06 -7.31 7.22
CA PRO A 173 1.68 -7.16 7.62
C PRO A 173 1.27 -5.70 7.89
N ARG A 174 -0.02 -5.41 7.87
CA ARG A 174 -0.56 -4.05 8.06
C ARG A 174 -0.57 -3.62 9.53
N ASP A 175 -0.88 -4.53 10.44
CA ASP A 175 -1.05 -4.23 11.86
C ASP A 175 0.25 -4.45 12.64
N ALA A 176 0.54 -3.57 13.60
CA ALA A 176 1.79 -3.60 14.37
C ALA A 176 2.01 -4.93 15.10
N TYR A 177 0.96 -5.55 15.64
CA TYR A 177 1.10 -6.83 16.35
C TYR A 177 1.49 -7.97 15.41
N GLN A 178 0.98 -7.98 14.16
CA GLN A 178 1.36 -8.98 13.16
C GLN A 178 2.76 -8.72 12.61
N GLN A 179 3.15 -7.44 12.49
CA GLN A 179 4.53 -7.09 12.16
C GLN A 179 5.50 -7.60 13.22
N ALA A 180 5.11 -7.64 14.50
CA ALA A 180 5.89 -8.19 15.61
C ALA A 180 6.03 -9.74 15.58
N GLU A 181 5.28 -10.43 14.71
CA GLU A 181 5.26 -11.90 14.62
C GLU A 181 6.06 -12.44 13.42
N VAL A 182 6.61 -11.57 12.58
CA VAL A 182 7.41 -11.95 11.40
C VAL A 182 8.90 -11.62 11.60
N GLY A 183 9.80 -12.11 10.74
CA GLY A 183 11.23 -11.80 10.83
C GLY A 183 11.95 -12.54 11.96
N SER A 184 13.18 -12.11 12.27
CA SER A 184 14.03 -12.73 13.29
C SER A 184 14.08 -11.90 14.56
N LYS A 185 13.75 -12.50 15.70
CA LYS A 185 13.80 -11.82 17.00
C LYS A 185 15.25 -11.54 17.44
N ILE A 186 15.54 -10.27 17.72
CA ILE A 186 16.80 -9.84 18.31
C ILE A 186 16.67 -9.84 19.85
N LYS A 187 17.65 -10.45 20.53
CA LYS A 187 17.60 -10.69 21.98
C LYS A 187 18.08 -9.49 22.79
N ASP A 188 19.11 -8.81 22.32
CA ASP A 188 19.70 -7.62 22.94
C ASP A 188 19.67 -6.46 21.93
N ILE A 189 19.36 -5.25 22.39
CA ILE A 189 19.35 -4.05 21.55
C ILE A 189 20.72 -3.76 20.92
N LYS A 190 21.81 -4.21 21.57
CA LYS A 190 23.18 -4.08 21.05
C LYS A 190 23.42 -4.87 19.76
N ASP A 191 22.61 -5.89 19.50
CA ASP A 191 22.71 -6.72 18.30
C ASP A 191 21.84 -6.18 17.17
N SER A 192 21.16 -5.03 17.36
CA SER A 192 20.31 -4.42 16.34
C SER A 192 21.11 -3.68 15.28
N ASN A 193 20.58 -3.72 14.07
CA ASN A 193 21.05 -3.02 12.90
C ASN A 193 20.11 -1.86 12.53
N SER A 194 20.65 -0.92 11.76
CA SER A 194 19.83 0.11 11.14
C SER A 194 18.72 -0.52 10.31
N CYS A 195 17.51 0.02 10.49
CA CYS A 195 16.27 -0.42 9.86
C CYS A 195 15.54 -1.57 10.54
N ASP A 196 16.06 -2.18 11.61
CA ASP A 196 15.26 -3.14 12.39
C ASP A 196 14.02 -2.48 13.01
N LEU A 197 12.93 -3.24 13.15
CA LEU A 197 11.70 -2.73 13.76
C LEU A 197 11.68 -2.93 15.26
N ALA A 198 11.53 -1.83 16.01
CA ALA A 198 11.31 -1.83 17.45
C ALA A 198 9.81 -1.80 17.79
N PHE A 199 9.34 -2.77 18.56
CA PHE A 199 7.96 -2.86 19.04
C PHE A 199 7.89 -2.61 20.54
N PHE A 200 6.91 -1.81 20.96
CA PHE A 200 6.68 -1.41 22.34
C PHE A 200 5.31 -1.91 22.79
N GLY A 201 5.25 -2.58 23.94
CA GLY A 201 4.03 -3.09 24.54
C GLY A 201 4.23 -3.35 26.04
N ASN A 202 3.21 -3.87 26.72
CA ASN A 202 3.12 -3.89 28.18
C ASN A 202 4.24 -4.61 28.95
N GLN A 203 5.26 -5.23 28.31
CA GLN A 203 6.46 -5.66 29.03
C GLN A 203 7.73 -6.05 28.23
N LYS A 204 7.80 -5.94 26.88
CA LYS A 204 9.03 -6.31 26.14
C LYS A 204 9.24 -5.44 24.91
N LEU A 205 10.48 -4.96 24.73
CA LEU A 205 10.99 -4.53 23.44
C LEU A 205 11.16 -5.79 22.57
N LEU A 206 10.51 -5.82 21.41
CA LEU A 206 10.79 -6.81 20.39
C LEU A 206 11.47 -6.09 19.24
N MET A 207 12.58 -6.64 18.78
CA MET A 207 13.35 -6.13 17.64
C MET A 207 13.30 -7.20 16.55
N LEU A 208 13.02 -6.81 15.31
CA LEU A 208 12.92 -7.73 14.17
C LEU A 208 13.79 -7.30 12.99
N GLU A 209 14.52 -8.28 12.45
CA GLU A 209 15.24 -8.25 11.16
C GLU A 209 14.33 -8.65 9.99
#